data_AF-A0A2M7ZHL3-F1
#
_entry.id   AF-A0A2M7ZHL3-F1
#
_cell.length_a   1.000
_cell.length_b   1.000
_cell.length_c   1.000
_cell.angle_alpha   90.00
_cell.angle_beta   90.00
_cell.angle_gamma   90.00
#
_symmetry.space_group_name_H-M   'P 1'
#
loop_
_entity.id
_entity.type
_entity.pdbx_description
1 polymer ?
#
loop_
_entity_poly.entity_id
_entity_poly.type
_entity_poly.pdbx_seq_one_letter_code
_entity_poly.pdbx_strand_id
1 'polypeptide(L)'
;MGKTFNNIIWENLTYSSATNKYIAGFSIDVLDALPVEYLRTASQKPIDNAAIDSIAFPDINQMNVYLKGDVIPAKNENKLFQFQMNMDDRQDYTNCVHPGAPDKYEINISFTIKNTDDSLNINNVSWSESVNKGAI
;
A
#
# COMPACT_ATOMS: atom_id res chain seq x y z
N MET A 1 2.73 21.26 1.47
CA MET A 1 3.45 19.98 1.43
C MET A 1 3.02 19.17 0.21
N GLY A 2 3.95 18.39 -0.33
CA GLY A 2 3.74 17.51 -1.50
C GLY A 2 3.22 16.13 -1.11
N LYS A 3 3.04 15.25 -2.12
CA LYS A 3 2.62 13.87 -1.89
C LYS A 3 3.71 13.06 -1.16
N THR A 4 3.33 11.96 -0.51
CA THR A 4 4.22 11.00 0.17
C THR A 4 4.86 10.14 -0.89
N PHE A 5 4.03 9.64 -1.80
CA PHE A 5 4.45 8.79 -2.90
C PHE A 5 4.53 9.60 -4.19
N ASN A 6 5.63 9.46 -4.90
CA ASN A 6 5.78 9.86 -6.29
C ASN A 6 5.22 8.76 -7.21
N ASN A 7 5.43 7.49 -6.84
CA ASN A 7 5.00 6.35 -7.64
C ASN A 7 4.78 5.08 -6.80
N ILE A 8 3.91 4.20 -7.30
CA ILE A 8 3.67 2.85 -6.79
C ILE A 8 3.47 1.93 -8.00
N ILE A 9 4.37 0.97 -8.20
CA ILE A 9 4.39 0.04 -9.33
C ILE A 9 4.33 -1.39 -8.80
N TRP A 10 3.48 -2.23 -9.39
CA TRP A 10 3.49 -3.66 -9.10
C TRP A 10 4.71 -4.35 -9.72
N GLU A 11 5.34 -5.25 -8.96
CA GLU A 11 6.49 -6.01 -9.41
C GLU A 11 6.19 -7.51 -9.53
N ASN A 12 5.63 -8.11 -8.48
CA ASN A 12 5.47 -9.56 -8.41
C ASN A 12 4.29 -9.99 -7.54
N LEU A 13 3.91 -11.26 -7.68
CA LEU A 13 2.99 -11.96 -6.79
C LEU A 13 3.62 -13.31 -6.46
N THR A 14 3.86 -13.57 -5.18
CA THR A 14 4.49 -14.82 -4.72
C THR A 14 3.60 -15.52 -3.72
N TYR A 15 3.67 -16.85 -3.64
CA TYR A 15 2.97 -17.63 -2.63
C TYR A 15 3.97 -18.15 -1.60
N SER A 16 3.68 -17.90 -0.32
CA SER A 16 4.44 -18.43 0.81
C SER A 16 3.66 -19.57 1.45
N SER A 17 4.12 -20.80 1.25
CA SER A 17 3.55 -22.00 1.89
C SER A 17 3.74 -22.01 3.40
N ALA A 18 4.79 -21.35 3.91
CA ALA A 18 5.06 -21.25 5.36
C ALA A 18 4.02 -20.41 6.09
N THR A 19 3.44 -19.41 5.43
CA THR A 19 2.44 -18.51 6.01
C THR A 19 1.04 -18.69 5.43
N ASN A 20 0.88 -19.55 4.41
CA ASN A 20 -0.33 -19.72 3.62
C ASN A 20 -0.90 -18.37 3.11
N LYS A 21 0.00 -17.51 2.61
CA LYS A 21 -0.33 -16.16 2.14
C LYS A 21 0.27 -15.90 0.76
N TYR A 22 -0.43 -15.10 -0.02
CA TYR A 22 0.13 -14.49 -1.21
C TYR A 22 0.73 -13.13 -0.84
N ILE A 23 1.85 -12.79 -1.45
CA ILE A 23 2.57 -11.53 -1.23
C ILE A 23 2.60 -10.79 -2.56
N ALA A 24 1.82 -9.71 -2.65
CA ALA A 24 1.89 -8.78 -3.77
C ALA A 24 2.98 -7.75 -3.47
N GLY A 25 4.09 -7.81 -4.21
CA GLY A 25 5.21 -6.89 -4.08
C GLY A 25 5.05 -5.68 -4.99
N PHE A 26 5.31 -4.50 -4.43
CA PHE A 26 5.28 -3.22 -5.12
C PHE A 26 6.60 -2.47 -4.91
N SER A 27 7.12 -1.90 -5.99
CA SER A 27 8.14 -0.85 -5.93
C SER A 27 7.45 0.48 -5.65
N ILE A 28 7.99 1.23 -4.70
CA ILE A 28 7.51 2.55 -4.32
C ILE A 28 8.62 3.57 -4.49
N ASP A 29 8.23 4.77 -4.91
CA ASP A 29 9.08 5.96 -4.94
C ASP A 29 8.42 6.98 -4.03
N VAL A 30 9.16 7.43 -3.01
CA VAL A 30 8.68 8.33 -1.96
C VAL A 30 9.44 9.65 -2.00
N LEU A 31 8.85 10.70 -1.43
CA LEU A 31 9.51 11.99 -1.34
C LEU A 31 10.88 11.86 -0.64
N ASP A 32 11.93 12.36 -1.31
CA ASP A 32 13.29 12.42 -0.76
C ASP A 32 13.26 13.00 0.67
N ALA A 33 13.92 12.29 1.59
CA ALA A 33 14.04 12.54 3.04
C ALA A 33 13.09 11.76 3.98
N LEU A 34 12.15 10.94 3.49
CA LEU A 34 11.39 10.07 4.39
C LEU A 34 12.16 8.79 4.73
N PRO A 35 12.30 8.40 6.01
CA PRO A 35 12.87 7.11 6.41
C PRO A 35 11.80 5.99 6.35
N VAL A 36 12.24 4.73 6.25
CA VAL A 36 11.31 3.58 6.18
C VAL A 36 10.47 3.47 7.44
N GLU A 37 10.99 3.93 8.58
CA GLU A 37 10.30 4.02 9.86
C GLU A 37 9.02 4.85 9.76
N TYR A 38 9.02 5.93 8.97
CA TYR A 38 7.81 6.71 8.73
C TYR A 38 6.76 5.87 8.00
N LEU A 39 7.16 5.15 6.95
CA LEU A 39 6.26 4.25 6.21
C LEU A 39 5.64 3.18 7.11
N ARG A 40 6.42 2.67 8.07
CA ARG A 40 5.97 1.66 9.04
C ARG A 40 4.99 2.19 10.09
N THR A 41 4.82 3.50 10.22
CA THR A 41 3.76 4.08 11.07
C THR A 41 2.38 4.05 10.41
N ALA A 42 2.30 3.72 9.11
CA ALA A 42 1.05 3.69 8.37
C ALA A 42 0.03 2.77 9.02
N SER A 43 -1.07 3.36 9.48
CA SER A 43 -2.22 2.59 9.95
C SER A 43 -2.97 2.03 8.75
N GLN A 44 -3.30 0.74 8.83
CA GLN A 44 -3.89 0.00 7.71
C GLN A 44 -5.38 -0.12 7.95
N LYS A 45 -6.16 0.29 6.96
CA LYS A 45 -7.61 0.12 6.95
C LYS A 45 -7.98 -0.58 5.65
N PRO A 46 -7.97 -1.91 5.62
CA PRO A 46 -8.46 -2.62 4.45
C PRO A 46 -9.93 -2.22 4.20
N ILE A 47 -10.22 -1.79 2.98
CA ILE A 47 -11.61 -1.53 2.57
C ILE A 47 -12.29 -2.88 2.36
N ASP A 48 -11.54 -3.85 1.80
CA ASP A 48 -11.90 -5.27 1.78
C ASP A 48 -11.17 -6.03 2.91
N ASN A 49 -11.69 -5.89 4.14
CA ASN A 49 -11.18 -6.57 5.34
C ASN A 49 -11.16 -8.11 5.24
N ALA A 50 -11.89 -8.70 4.29
CA ALA A 50 -11.88 -10.13 4.10
C ALA A 50 -10.58 -10.59 3.42
N ALA A 51 -10.01 -9.78 2.53
CA ALA A 51 -8.96 -10.22 1.60
C ALA A 51 -7.52 -9.89 2.01
N ILE A 52 -7.29 -8.71 2.59
CA ILE A 52 -5.95 -8.24 2.94
C ILE A 52 -5.69 -8.56 4.41
N ASP A 53 -4.56 -9.22 4.67
CA ASP A 53 -4.12 -9.60 6.00
C ASP A 53 -3.27 -8.50 6.64
N SER A 54 -2.24 -8.04 5.92
CA SER A 54 -1.31 -7.01 6.40
C SER A 54 -0.56 -6.35 5.25
N ILE A 55 0.02 -5.20 5.52
CA ILE A 55 0.94 -4.49 4.64
C ILE A 55 2.26 -4.29 5.38
N ALA A 56 3.39 -4.42 4.69
CA ALA A 56 4.71 -4.17 5.27
C ALA A 56 5.57 -3.35 4.32
N PHE A 57 6.49 -2.60 4.90
CA PHE A 57 7.54 -1.87 4.21
C PHE A 57 8.90 -2.48 4.60
N PRO A 58 9.40 -3.48 3.84
CA PRO A 58 10.70 -4.10 4.10
C PRO A 58 11.82 -3.06 4.09
N ASP A 59 11.78 -2.15 3.11
CA ASP A 59 12.68 -1.01 2.95
C ASP A 59 11.92 0.22 2.43
N ILE A 60 12.65 1.30 2.15
CA ILE A 60 12.08 2.59 1.73
C ILE A 60 11.47 2.58 0.30
N ASN A 61 11.90 1.63 -0.53
CA ASN A 61 11.51 1.51 -1.93
C ASN A 61 10.59 0.30 -2.20
N GLN A 62 10.19 -0.43 -1.15
CA GLN A 62 9.39 -1.63 -1.28
C GLN A 62 8.18 -1.62 -0.35
N MET A 63 7.04 -2.05 -0.90
CA MET A 63 5.81 -2.32 -0.16
C MET A 63 5.33 -3.73 -0.49
N ASN A 64 5.05 -4.53 0.54
CA ASN A 64 4.48 -5.87 0.42
C ASN A 64 3.06 -5.87 0.97
N VAL A 65 2.10 -6.33 0.17
CA VAL A 65 0.72 -6.54 0.59
C VAL A 65 0.49 -8.04 0.74
N TYR A 66 0.19 -8.48 1.95
CA TYR A 66 -0.09 -9.88 2.29
C TYR A 66 -1.58 -10.15 2.15
N LEU A 67 -1.92 -11.08 1.28
CA LEU A 67 -3.28 -11.54 1.01
C LEU A 67 -3.49 -12.91 1.66
N LYS A 68 -4.69 -13.12 2.21
CA LYS A 68 -5.05 -14.44 2.76
C LYS A 68 -5.09 -15.48 1.63
N GLY A 69 -4.71 -16.73 1.90
CA GLY A 69 -4.60 -17.76 0.87
C GLY A 69 -5.92 -18.09 0.16
N ASP A 70 -7.05 -17.90 0.85
CA ASP A 70 -8.40 -18.24 0.40
C ASP A 70 -9.08 -17.13 -0.44
N VAL A 71 -8.46 -15.95 -0.56
CA VAL A 71 -9.10 -14.82 -1.26
C VAL A 71 -8.71 -14.68 -2.73
N ILE A 72 -7.87 -15.58 -3.23
CA ILE A 72 -7.49 -15.62 -4.64
C ILE A 72 -8.69 -16.03 -5.50
N PRO A 73 -8.97 -15.33 -6.61
CA PRO A 73 -10.07 -15.66 -7.51
C PRO A 73 -9.96 -17.09 -8.05
N ALA A 74 -11.11 -17.73 -8.28
CA ALA A 74 -11.13 -19.05 -8.91
C ALA A 74 -10.68 -18.94 -10.37
N LYS A 75 -10.46 -20.10 -11.00
CA LYS A 75 -10.03 -20.19 -12.40
C LYS A 75 -10.98 -19.41 -13.32
N ASN A 76 -10.41 -18.55 -14.17
CA ASN A 76 -11.10 -17.61 -15.06
C ASN A 76 -11.89 -16.48 -14.38
N GLU A 77 -11.67 -16.25 -13.09
CA GLU A 77 -12.23 -15.11 -12.37
C GLU A 77 -11.21 -13.97 -12.23
N ASN A 78 -11.76 -12.78 -12.01
CA ASN A 78 -11.05 -11.58 -11.63
C ASN A 78 -11.64 -11.02 -10.33
N LYS A 79 -10.77 -10.56 -9.43
CA LYS A 79 -11.20 -9.98 -8.17
C LYS A 79 -10.45 -8.68 -7.92
N LEU A 80 -11.21 -7.64 -7.55
CA LEU A 80 -10.70 -6.33 -7.16
C LEU A 80 -10.29 -6.37 -5.69
N PHE A 81 -9.11 -5.84 -5.38
CA PHE A 81 -8.58 -5.67 -4.04
C PHE A 81 -8.38 -4.19 -3.79
N GLN A 82 -8.79 -3.71 -2.62
CA GLN A 82 -8.67 -2.30 -2.23
C GLN A 82 -8.29 -2.17 -0.77
N PHE A 83 -7.34 -1.27 -0.49
CA PHE A 83 -6.99 -0.89 0.86
C PHE A 83 -6.65 0.58 0.95
N GLN A 84 -6.77 1.07 2.19
CA GLN A 84 -6.38 2.40 2.58
C GLN A 84 -5.25 2.32 3.61
N MET A 85 -4.28 3.21 3.47
CA MET A 85 -3.27 3.49 4.48
C MET A 85 -3.43 4.94 4.94
N ASN A 86 -3.41 5.16 6.25
CA ASN A 86 -3.35 6.52 6.80
C ASN A 86 -2.01 6.72 7.46
N MET A 87 -1.35 7.79 7.09
CA MET A 87 -0.07 8.21 7.64
C MET A 87 -0.25 9.55 8.33
N ASP A 88 0.39 9.69 9.48
CA ASP A 88 0.42 10.94 10.21
C ASP A 88 1.41 11.92 9.56
N ASP A 89 1.51 13.10 10.14
CA ASP A 89 2.36 14.17 9.64
C ASP A 89 3.84 13.75 9.57
N ARG A 90 4.55 14.36 8.62
CA ARG A 90 5.97 14.13 8.34
C ARG A 90 6.88 15.07 9.12
N GLN A 91 6.33 15.99 9.91
CA GLN A 91 7.12 17.00 10.65
C GLN A 91 8.19 16.37 11.55
N ASP A 92 7.94 15.19 12.11
CA ASP A 92 8.92 14.47 12.96
C ASP A 92 10.02 13.77 12.14
N TYR A 93 9.87 13.69 10.82
CA TYR A 93 10.73 12.92 9.92
C TYR A 93 11.40 13.78 8.84
N THR A 94 10.99 15.04 8.70
CA THR A 94 11.50 15.97 7.68
C THR A 94 11.82 17.32 8.32
N ASN A 95 12.75 18.08 7.73
CA ASN A 95 13.10 19.43 8.22
C ASN A 95 12.00 20.49 7.95
N CYS A 96 10.79 20.08 7.61
CA CYS A 96 9.67 20.96 7.31
C CYS A 96 8.72 20.99 8.50
N VAL A 97 8.73 22.11 9.24
CA VAL A 97 7.81 22.37 10.35
C VAL A 97 6.82 23.44 9.92
N HIS A 98 5.54 23.25 10.25
CA HIS A 98 4.51 24.26 9.99
C HIS A 98 3.67 24.52 11.24
N PRO A 99 3.19 25.78 11.43
CA PRO A 99 2.25 26.08 12.50
C PRO A 99 0.89 25.42 12.20
N GLY A 100 0.15 25.10 13.26
CA GLY A 100 -1.22 24.57 13.15
C GLY A 100 -1.33 23.09 13.55
N ALA A 101 -2.46 22.49 13.19
CA ALA A 101 -2.70 21.06 13.41
C ALA A 101 -1.82 20.19 12.47
N PRO A 102 -1.51 18.93 12.85
CA PRO A 102 -0.77 18.02 11.98
C PRO A 102 -1.54 17.65 10.70
N ASP A 103 -0.82 17.56 9.58
CA ASP A 103 -1.36 17.04 8.32
C ASP A 103 -1.65 15.53 8.43
N LYS A 104 -2.64 15.06 7.68
CA LYS A 104 -2.92 13.62 7.51
C LYS A 104 -2.89 13.23 6.04
N TYR A 105 -2.24 12.10 5.77
CA TYR A 105 -2.10 11.55 4.43
C TYR A 105 -2.90 10.27 4.31
N GLU A 106 -3.83 10.22 3.35
CA GLU A 106 -4.63 9.05 3.06
C GLU A 106 -4.26 8.51 1.68
N ILE A 107 -3.77 7.26 1.65
CA ILE A 107 -3.36 6.57 0.44
C ILE A 107 -4.35 5.44 0.17
N ASN A 108 -5.04 5.52 -0.96
CA ASN A 108 -5.93 4.48 -1.44
C ASN A 108 -5.24 3.73 -2.57
N ILE A 109 -5.15 2.40 -2.46
CA ILE A 109 -4.55 1.54 -3.48
C ILE A 109 -5.57 0.49 -3.90
N SER A 110 -5.68 0.29 -5.21
CA SER A 110 -6.50 -0.76 -5.80
C SER A 110 -5.74 -1.53 -6.87
N PHE A 111 -6.02 -2.81 -6.97
CA PHE A 111 -5.50 -3.67 -8.03
C PHE A 111 -6.43 -4.85 -8.24
N THR A 112 -6.36 -5.47 -9.40
CA THR A 112 -7.14 -6.68 -9.71
C THR A 112 -6.20 -7.86 -9.84
N ILE A 113 -6.55 -8.98 -9.19
CA ILE A 113 -5.92 -10.28 -9.49
C ILE A 113 -6.81 -10.98 -10.50
N LYS A 114 -6.20 -11.48 -11.57
CA LYS A 114 -6.84 -12.36 -12.55
C LYS A 114 -6.18 -13.74 -12.46
N ASN A 115 -7.00 -14.77 -12.26
CA ASN A 115 -6.55 -16.15 -12.33
C ASN A 115 -6.80 -16.69 -13.74
N THR A 116 -5.73 -16.71 -14.54
CA THR A 116 -5.72 -17.45 -15.80
C THR A 116 -5.37 -18.90 -15.50
N ASP A 117 -5.89 -19.83 -16.30
CA ASP A 117 -5.68 -21.28 -16.14
C ASP A 117 -4.25 -21.70 -15.74
N ASP A 118 -3.24 -20.95 -16.18
CA ASP A 118 -1.82 -21.23 -15.99
C ASP A 118 -1.08 -20.23 -15.07
N SER A 119 -1.70 -19.12 -14.66
CA SER A 119 -1.03 -18.08 -13.85
C SER A 119 -1.96 -17.09 -13.16
N LEU A 120 -1.52 -16.60 -12.00
CA LEU A 120 -2.09 -15.44 -11.32
C LEU A 120 -1.39 -14.16 -11.80
N ASN A 121 -2.15 -13.19 -12.26
CA ASN A 121 -1.62 -11.91 -12.74
C ASN A 121 -2.27 -10.74 -12.01
N ILE A 122 -1.47 -9.77 -11.59
CA ILE A 122 -1.95 -8.47 -11.09
C ILE A 122 -2.05 -7.51 -12.27
N ASN A 123 -3.17 -6.79 -12.36
CA ASN A 123 -3.37 -5.74 -13.33
C ASN A 123 -4.20 -4.59 -12.74
N ASN A 124 -4.36 -3.53 -13.53
CA ASN A 124 -5.15 -2.35 -13.18
C ASN A 124 -4.77 -1.76 -11.82
N VAL A 125 -3.46 -1.71 -11.54
CA VAL A 125 -2.94 -1.08 -10.33
C VAL A 125 -3.21 0.41 -10.44
N SER A 126 -3.91 0.95 -9.45
CA SER A 126 -4.22 2.36 -9.33
C SER A 126 -4.00 2.77 -7.89
N TRP A 127 -3.52 3.99 -7.71
CA TRP A 127 -3.36 4.57 -6.39
C TRP A 127 -3.68 6.06 -6.42
N SER A 128 -4.11 6.57 -5.28
CA SER A 128 -4.32 8.00 -5.08
C SER A 128 -3.94 8.37 -3.67
N GLU A 129 -3.38 9.55 -3.52
CA GLU A 129 -3.09 10.15 -2.23
C GLU A 129 -3.91 11.43 -2.07
N SER A 130 -4.57 11.55 -0.93
CA SER A 130 -5.20 12.79 -0.48
C SER A 130 -4.53 13.31 0.77
N VAL A 131 -4.43 14.64 0.87
CA VAL A 131 -3.80 15.33 2.00
C VAL A 131 -4.88 16.14 2.70
N ASN A 132 -5.17 15.80 3.95
CA ASN A 132 -5.95 16.64 4.82
C ASN A 132 -4.99 17.54 5.59
N LYS A 133 -4.90 18.79 5.14
CA LYS A 133 -4.01 19.76 5.79
C LYS A 133 -4.60 20.18 7.11
N GLY A 134 -3.78 20.20 8.15
CA GLY A 134 -4.18 20.76 9.43
C GLY A 134 -4.58 22.23 9.27
N ALA A 135 -5.64 22.65 9.96
CA ALA A 135 -5.99 24.06 10.03
C ALA A 135 -4.86 24.85 10.71
N ILE A 136 -4.56 26.03 10.18
CA ILE A 136 -3.62 27.01 10.74
C ILE A 136 -4.37 27.88 11.75
#